data_AF-A0AAU5DDP8-F1
#
_entry.id   AF-A0AAU5DDP8-F1
#
_cell.length_a   1.000
_cell.length_b   1.000
_cell.length_c   1.000
_cell.angle_alpha   90.00
_cell.angle_beta   90.00
_cell.angle_gamma   90.00
#
_symmetry.space_group_name_H-M   'P 1'
#
loop_
_entity.id
_entity.type
_entity.pdbx_description
1 polymer ?
#
loop_
_entity_poly.entity_id
_entity_poly.type
_entity_poly.pdbx_seq_one_letter_code
_entity_poly.pdbx_strand_id
1 'polypeptide(L)'
;MDTQITTVKTGPAAALETASAAWLKTLDRIEGATVADPVVRGLQRAVRAVPLGGARDVLRGRPLGHPLHPVLVQVPVGCLLSAGIMDVVPGGQPAAATLTAVGLAGAAPSAVAGWVDWADLPLEQARVGLAHAVSNVAVIACYTVSLGARVRGHTVKGRMWSLAGLAALAVSGALGGHVAHRRATGPDAPS
;
A
#
# COMPACT_ATOMS: atom_id res chain seq x y z
N MET A 1 -27.52 -27.84 36.70
CA MET A 1 -27.65 -26.44 36.25
C MET A 1 -26.24 -25.91 36.17
N ASP A 2 -25.60 -26.12 35.02
CA ASP A 2 -24.19 -25.77 34.82
C ASP A 2 -24.10 -24.32 34.36
N THR A 3 -23.60 -23.49 35.26
CA THR A 3 -23.29 -22.08 35.01
C THR A 3 -22.08 -22.02 34.08
N GLN A 4 -22.30 -21.80 32.78
CA GLN A 4 -21.22 -21.39 31.87
C GLN A 4 -20.73 -20.00 32.31
N ILE A 5 -19.58 -19.98 32.97
CA ILE A 5 -18.79 -18.77 33.14
C ILE A 5 -18.29 -18.39 31.76
N THR A 6 -18.89 -17.36 31.16
CA THR A 6 -18.32 -16.67 30.00
C THR A 6 -17.02 -16.01 30.45
N THR A 7 -15.91 -16.72 30.30
CA THR A 7 -14.57 -16.14 30.44
C THR A 7 -14.44 -15.05 29.40
N VAL A 8 -14.52 -13.79 29.83
CA VAL A 8 -14.09 -12.65 29.03
C VAL A 8 -12.62 -12.92 28.69
N LYS A 9 -12.33 -13.22 27.42
CA LYS A 9 -10.95 -13.38 26.94
C LYS A 9 -10.26 -12.02 27.12
N THR A 10 -9.57 -11.80 28.23
CA THR A 10 -8.63 -10.68 28.37
C THR A 10 -7.23 -11.20 28.07
N GLY A 11 -6.83 -11.11 26.80
CA GLY A 11 -5.51 -11.57 26.34
C GLY A 11 -5.14 -11.03 24.95
N PRO A 12 -3.91 -11.28 24.47
CA PRO A 12 -3.40 -10.80 23.18
C PRO A 12 -4.31 -11.15 22.00
N ALA A 13 -4.95 -12.32 22.05
CA ALA A 13 -5.93 -12.76 21.05
C ALA A 13 -7.15 -11.84 20.98
N ALA A 14 -7.68 -11.37 22.13
CA ALA A 14 -8.83 -10.47 22.14
C ALA A 14 -8.48 -9.05 21.65
N ALA A 15 -7.25 -8.60 21.90
CA ALA A 15 -6.76 -7.34 21.33
C ALA A 15 -6.66 -7.42 19.80
N LEU A 16 -6.16 -8.56 19.27
CA LEU A 16 -6.10 -8.81 17.83
C LEU A 16 -7.51 -8.93 17.20
N GLU A 17 -8.43 -9.63 17.84
CA GLU A 17 -9.83 -9.73 17.40
C GLU A 17 -10.48 -8.33 17.33
N THR A 18 -10.29 -7.52 18.37
CA THR A 18 -10.81 -6.13 18.43
C THR A 18 -10.19 -5.26 17.36
N ALA A 19 -8.87 -5.32 17.17
CA ALA A 19 -8.18 -4.58 16.12
C ALA A 19 -8.64 -5.00 14.72
N SER A 20 -8.85 -6.30 14.50
CA SER A 20 -9.34 -6.84 13.24
C SER A 20 -10.77 -6.38 12.96
N ALA A 21 -11.65 -6.41 13.95
CA ALA A 21 -13.01 -5.90 13.82
C ALA A 21 -13.04 -4.39 13.52
N ALA A 22 -12.18 -3.61 14.19
CA ALA A 22 -12.06 -2.18 13.94
C ALA A 22 -11.51 -1.89 12.52
N TRP A 23 -10.57 -2.70 12.05
CA TRP A 23 -10.01 -2.63 10.71
C TRP A 23 -11.07 -2.90 9.64
N LEU A 24 -11.79 -4.02 9.73
CA LEU A 24 -12.86 -4.39 8.80
C LEU A 24 -13.96 -3.32 8.76
N LYS A 25 -14.38 -2.83 9.94
CA LYS A 25 -15.35 -1.72 10.04
C LYS A 25 -14.85 -0.45 9.35
N THR A 26 -13.55 -0.20 9.36
CA THR A 26 -12.96 0.95 8.66
C THR A 26 -12.97 0.74 7.15
N LEU A 27 -12.67 -0.47 6.67
CA LEU A 27 -12.77 -0.82 5.25
C LEU A 27 -14.21 -0.69 4.75
N ASP A 28 -15.19 -1.24 5.47
CA ASP A 28 -16.62 -1.14 5.11
C ASP A 28 -17.07 0.32 5.00
N ARG A 29 -16.58 1.19 5.89
CA ARG A 29 -16.86 2.63 5.84
C ARG A 29 -16.27 3.30 4.60
N ILE A 30 -15.06 2.92 4.20
CA ILE A 30 -14.40 3.46 3.00
C ILE A 30 -15.11 2.92 1.74
N GLU A 31 -15.41 1.63 1.70
CA GLU A 31 -16.19 1.00 0.63
C GLU A 31 -17.57 1.66 0.49
N GLY A 32 -18.24 2.00 1.60
CA GLY A 32 -19.53 2.69 1.59
C GLY A 32 -19.48 4.20 1.31
N ALA A 33 -18.30 4.82 1.19
CA ALA A 33 -18.14 6.27 1.06
C ALA A 33 -18.45 6.79 -0.35
N THR A 34 -19.72 6.74 -0.75
CA THR A 34 -20.21 7.22 -2.07
C THR A 34 -19.93 8.70 -2.34
N VAL A 35 -19.70 9.49 -1.29
CA VAL A 35 -19.26 10.90 -1.40
C VAL A 35 -17.95 11.06 -2.17
N ALA A 36 -17.10 10.01 -2.20
CA ALA A 36 -15.85 10.01 -2.96
C ALA A 36 -16.05 9.72 -4.46
N ASP A 37 -17.25 9.28 -4.89
CA ASP A 37 -17.49 8.84 -6.27
C ASP A 37 -17.19 9.87 -7.35
N PRO A 38 -17.54 11.17 -7.19
CA PRO A 38 -17.21 12.17 -8.19
C PRO A 38 -15.70 12.29 -8.40
N VAL A 39 -14.92 12.25 -7.31
CA VAL A 39 -13.46 12.30 -7.33
C VAL A 39 -12.89 11.04 -7.98
N VAL A 40 -13.35 9.86 -7.54
CA VAL A 40 -12.94 8.57 -8.11
C VAL A 40 -13.19 8.55 -9.62
N ARG A 41 -14.41 8.87 -10.06
CA ARG A 41 -14.76 8.89 -11.49
C ARG A 41 -13.93 9.90 -12.27
N GLY A 42 -13.69 11.08 -11.71
CA GLY A 42 -12.83 12.11 -12.32
C GLY A 42 -11.42 11.59 -12.56
N LEU A 43 -10.80 11.01 -11.53
CA LEU A 43 -9.46 10.42 -11.62
C LEU A 43 -9.41 9.22 -12.57
N GLN A 44 -10.38 8.31 -12.52
CA GLN A 44 -10.46 7.17 -13.45
C GLN A 44 -10.53 7.64 -14.90
N ARG A 45 -11.34 8.67 -15.19
CA ARG A 45 -11.40 9.27 -16.54
C ARG A 45 -10.05 9.87 -16.95
N ALA A 46 -9.40 10.61 -16.07
CA ALA A 46 -8.10 11.21 -16.36
C ALA A 46 -7.03 10.14 -16.67
N VAL A 47 -6.96 9.07 -15.87
CA VAL A 47 -6.01 7.96 -16.11
C VAL A 47 -6.33 7.21 -17.40
N ARG A 48 -7.61 7.01 -17.72
CA ARG A 48 -8.02 6.38 -18.99
C ARG A 48 -7.70 7.26 -20.21
N ALA A 49 -7.76 8.58 -20.06
CA ALA A 49 -7.47 9.53 -21.13
C ALA A 49 -5.98 9.60 -21.50
N VAL A 50 -5.07 9.12 -20.65
CA VAL A 50 -3.63 9.11 -20.97
C VAL A 50 -3.36 8.18 -22.16
N PRO A 51 -2.79 8.69 -23.28
CA PRO A 51 -2.57 7.93 -24.49
C PRO A 51 -1.32 7.05 -24.37
N LEU A 52 -1.45 5.96 -23.60
CA LEU A 52 -0.35 5.02 -23.34
C LEU A 52 -0.12 4.01 -24.48
N GLY A 53 -0.98 3.98 -25.50
CA GLY A 53 -0.87 3.03 -26.63
C GLY A 53 -0.70 1.58 -26.17
N GLY A 54 0.20 0.85 -26.84
CA GLY A 54 0.54 -0.53 -26.46
C GLY A 54 1.20 -0.68 -25.08
N ALA A 55 1.76 0.39 -24.51
CA ALA A 55 2.31 0.34 -23.15
C ALA A 55 1.24 0.13 -22.09
N ARG A 56 -0.03 0.51 -22.36
CA ARG A 56 -1.16 0.22 -21.46
C ARG A 56 -1.35 -1.27 -21.24
N ASP A 57 -1.18 -2.08 -22.28
CA ASP A 57 -1.34 -3.53 -22.21
C ASP A 57 -0.22 -4.18 -21.41
N VAL A 58 1.01 -3.67 -21.56
CA VAL A 58 2.16 -4.08 -20.75
C VAL A 58 1.96 -3.70 -19.28
N LEU A 59 1.51 -2.48 -18.99
CA LEU A 59 1.25 -2.00 -17.63
C LEU A 59 0.11 -2.75 -16.93
N ARG A 60 -0.89 -3.20 -17.70
CA ARG A 60 -1.93 -4.13 -17.24
C ARG A 60 -1.43 -5.57 -17.08
N GLY A 61 -0.22 -5.85 -17.55
CA GLY A 61 0.41 -7.17 -17.48
C GLY A 61 -0.17 -8.21 -18.44
N ARG A 62 -0.82 -7.79 -19.55
CA ARG A 62 -1.31 -8.72 -20.59
C ARG A 62 -0.26 -9.72 -21.09
N PRO A 63 1.01 -9.35 -21.33
CA PRO A 63 2.04 -10.32 -21.72
C PRO A 63 2.36 -11.36 -20.65
N LEU A 64 2.10 -11.06 -19.38
CA LEU A 64 2.38 -11.93 -18.22
C LEU A 64 1.15 -12.74 -17.79
N GLY A 65 -0.04 -12.40 -18.29
CA GLY A 65 -1.31 -13.02 -17.88
C GLY A 65 -1.84 -12.55 -16.52
N HIS A 66 -1.12 -11.67 -15.81
CA HIS A 66 -1.51 -11.13 -14.50
C HIS A 66 -1.09 -9.66 -14.35
N PRO A 67 -1.72 -8.88 -13.46
CA PRO A 67 -1.38 -7.46 -13.25
C PRO A 67 0.12 -7.24 -13.00
N LEU A 68 0.70 -6.19 -13.60
CA LEU A 68 2.13 -5.87 -13.44
C LEU A 68 2.41 -5.16 -12.11
N HIS A 69 1.44 -4.43 -11.58
CA HIS A 69 1.59 -3.66 -10.34
C HIS A 69 2.08 -4.51 -9.14
N PRO A 70 1.49 -5.67 -8.80
CA PRO A 70 1.97 -6.49 -7.68
C PRO A 70 3.39 -7.03 -7.84
N VAL A 71 3.84 -7.23 -9.09
CA VAL A 71 5.22 -7.64 -9.39
C VAL A 71 6.18 -6.48 -9.15
N LEU A 72 5.84 -5.29 -9.67
CA LEU A 72 6.70 -4.12 -9.52
C LEU A 72 6.82 -3.67 -8.06
N VAL A 73 5.75 -3.80 -7.26
CA VAL A 73 5.72 -3.43 -5.83
C VAL A 73 6.71 -4.22 -4.97
N GLN A 74 7.18 -5.39 -5.42
CA GLN A 74 8.18 -6.17 -4.67
C GLN A 74 9.48 -5.39 -4.45
N VAL A 75 9.90 -4.59 -5.43
CA VAL A 75 11.12 -3.77 -5.35
C VAL A 75 11.01 -2.69 -4.27
N PRO A 76 10.03 -1.75 -4.31
CA PRO A 76 9.91 -0.75 -3.27
C PRO A 76 9.67 -1.36 -1.90
N VAL A 77 8.80 -2.36 -1.76
CA VAL A 77 8.52 -2.99 -0.46
C VAL A 77 9.77 -3.64 0.12
N GLY A 78 10.46 -4.48 -0.66
CA GLY A 78 11.67 -5.17 -0.21
C GLY A 78 12.80 -4.19 0.15
N CYS A 79 13.00 -3.15 -0.65
CA CYS A 79 14.02 -2.15 -0.39
C CYS A 79 13.72 -1.32 0.87
N LEU A 80 12.49 -0.82 1.02
CA LEU A 80 12.11 0.03 2.15
C LEU A 80 12.08 -0.74 3.48
N LEU A 81 11.65 -2.02 3.46
CA LEU A 81 11.79 -2.92 4.61
C LEU A 81 13.25 -3.15 4.98
N SER A 82 14.08 -3.48 3.98
CA SER A 82 15.51 -3.73 4.19
C SER A 82 16.23 -2.48 4.70
N ALA A 83 15.83 -1.28 4.27
CA ALA A 83 16.36 -0.03 4.79
C ALA A 83 16.06 0.13 6.29
N GLY A 84 14.86 -0.25 6.75
CA GLY A 84 14.50 -0.29 8.17
C GLY A 84 15.33 -1.28 8.98
N ILE A 85 15.69 -2.44 8.40
CA ILE A 85 16.62 -3.38 9.04
C ILE A 85 18.03 -2.76 9.12
N MET A 86 18.52 -2.18 8.02
CA MET A 86 19.83 -1.54 7.98
C MET A 86 19.94 -0.34 8.92
N ASP A 87 18.82 0.28 9.30
CA ASP A 87 18.79 1.34 10.31
C ASP A 87 19.17 0.85 11.71
N VAL A 88 19.01 -0.44 12.03
CA VAL A 88 19.37 -0.99 13.36
C VAL A 88 20.68 -1.79 13.34
N VAL A 89 21.19 -2.10 12.15
CA VAL A 89 22.47 -2.81 11.99
C VAL A 89 23.63 -1.83 12.18
N PRO A 90 24.61 -2.13 13.06
CA PRO A 90 25.84 -1.33 13.19
C PRO A 90 26.54 -1.17 11.84
N GLY A 91 26.80 0.07 11.43
CA GLY A 91 27.41 0.37 10.12
C GLY A 91 26.46 0.27 8.91
N GLY A 92 25.18 -0.06 9.09
CA GLY A 92 24.21 -0.22 8.00
C GLY A 92 23.73 1.07 7.32
N GLN A 93 24.12 2.25 7.83
CA GLN A 93 23.61 3.54 7.36
C GLN A 93 23.78 3.81 5.85
N PRO A 94 24.92 3.49 5.21
CA PRO A 94 25.06 3.65 3.76
C PRO A 94 24.09 2.75 2.99
N ALA A 95 23.94 1.49 3.40
CA ALA A 95 23.00 0.55 2.79
C ALA A 95 21.55 1.02 2.96
N ALA A 96 21.17 1.52 4.14
CA ALA A 96 19.84 2.07 4.39
C ALA A 96 19.52 3.25 3.46
N ALA A 97 20.49 4.13 3.18
CA ALA A 97 20.31 5.24 2.25
C ALA A 97 20.14 4.74 0.80
N THR A 98 20.99 3.82 0.34
CA THR A 98 20.88 3.22 -1.00
C THR A 98 19.55 2.51 -1.19
N LEU A 99 19.14 1.66 -0.24
CA LEU A 99 17.87 0.93 -0.29
C LEU A 99 16.67 1.88 -0.27
N THR A 100 16.73 2.96 0.52
CA THR A 100 15.69 4.00 0.49
C THR A 100 15.58 4.63 -0.91
N ALA A 101 16.70 4.97 -1.52
CA ALA A 101 16.74 5.58 -2.85
C ALA A 101 16.21 4.62 -3.93
N VAL A 102 16.65 3.36 -3.93
CA VAL A 102 16.15 2.33 -4.87
C VAL A 102 14.66 2.08 -4.65
N GLY A 103 14.20 2.04 -3.40
CA GLY A 103 12.78 1.87 -3.08
C GLY A 103 11.92 3.02 -3.61
N LEU A 104 12.35 4.28 -3.43
CA LEU A 104 11.67 5.45 -4.00
C LEU A 104 11.67 5.44 -5.53
N ALA A 105 12.78 5.05 -6.15
CA ALA A 105 12.87 4.92 -7.61
C ALA A 105 11.93 3.84 -8.14
N GLY A 106 11.86 2.68 -7.47
CA GLY A 106 10.96 1.58 -7.82
C GLY A 106 9.48 1.92 -7.62
N ALA A 107 9.14 2.83 -6.70
CA ALA A 107 7.77 3.23 -6.45
C ALA A 107 7.10 3.93 -7.66
N ALA A 108 7.88 4.63 -8.50
CA ALA A 108 7.34 5.34 -9.66
C ALA A 108 6.71 4.40 -10.71
N PRO A 109 7.42 3.41 -11.28
CA PRO A 109 6.81 2.47 -12.21
C PRO A 109 5.70 1.63 -11.56
N SER A 110 5.83 1.26 -10.28
CA SER A 110 4.77 0.59 -9.53
C SER A 110 3.50 1.44 -9.47
N ALA A 111 3.61 2.74 -9.17
CA ALA A 111 2.48 3.65 -9.09
C ALA A 111 1.80 3.81 -10.46
N VAL A 112 2.57 3.93 -11.54
CA VAL A 112 2.02 4.03 -12.90
C VAL A 112 1.19 2.79 -13.25
N ALA A 113 1.74 1.58 -13.04
CA ALA A 113 0.99 0.34 -13.26
C ALA A 113 -0.26 0.27 -12.36
N GLY A 114 -0.13 0.64 -11.09
CA GLY A 114 -1.22 0.62 -10.12
C GLY A 114 -2.37 1.56 -10.49
N TRP A 115 -2.08 2.77 -10.97
CA TRP A 115 -3.11 3.70 -11.45
C TRP A 115 -3.84 3.16 -12.67
N VAL A 116 -3.13 2.53 -13.61
CA VAL A 116 -3.74 1.89 -14.78
C VAL A 116 -4.69 0.77 -14.36
N ASP A 117 -4.28 -0.08 -13.43
CA ASP A 117 -5.10 -1.19 -12.92
C ASP A 117 -6.30 -0.70 -12.07
N TRP A 118 -6.10 0.36 -11.28
CA TRP A 118 -7.11 1.01 -10.46
C TRP A 118 -8.19 1.71 -11.29
N ALA A 119 -7.80 2.25 -12.44
CA ALA A 119 -8.71 2.99 -13.31
C ALA A 119 -9.88 2.12 -13.81
N ASP A 120 -9.74 0.79 -13.82
CA ASP A 120 -10.75 -0.15 -14.30
C ASP A 120 -11.51 -0.84 -13.16
N LEU A 121 -11.23 -0.50 -11.89
CA LEU A 121 -11.94 -1.08 -10.75
C LEU A 121 -13.40 -0.60 -10.66
N PRO A 122 -14.32 -1.46 -10.18
CA PRO A 122 -15.64 -1.06 -9.70
C PRO A 122 -15.50 -0.01 -8.59
N LEU A 123 -16.48 0.91 -8.46
CA LEU A 123 -16.38 2.06 -7.56
C LEU A 123 -16.15 1.68 -6.09
N GLU A 124 -16.80 0.63 -5.61
CA GLU A 124 -16.63 0.15 -4.24
C GLU A 124 -15.16 -0.20 -3.95
N GLN A 125 -14.53 -0.98 -4.83
CA GLN A 125 -13.11 -1.34 -4.73
C GLN A 125 -12.21 -0.13 -4.99
N ALA A 126 -12.59 0.75 -5.92
CA ALA A 126 -11.82 1.95 -6.26
C ALA A 126 -11.74 2.95 -5.10
N ARG A 127 -12.75 3.02 -4.21
CA ARG A 127 -12.69 3.85 -2.99
C ARG A 127 -11.57 3.41 -2.05
N VAL A 128 -11.47 2.11 -1.78
CA VAL A 128 -10.36 1.55 -0.98
C VAL A 128 -9.03 1.69 -1.73
N GLY A 129 -9.03 1.46 -3.05
CA GLY A 129 -7.86 1.68 -3.89
C GLY A 129 -7.35 3.13 -3.86
N LEU A 130 -8.24 4.12 -3.75
CA LEU A 130 -7.86 5.52 -3.59
C LEU A 130 -7.27 5.78 -2.20
N ALA A 131 -7.84 5.21 -1.14
CA ALA A 131 -7.26 5.27 0.20
C ALA A 131 -5.85 4.64 0.24
N HIS A 132 -5.66 3.51 -0.44
CA HIS A 132 -4.34 2.89 -0.63
C HIS A 132 -3.36 3.80 -1.38
N ALA A 133 -3.81 4.47 -2.45
CA ALA A 133 -2.96 5.43 -3.16
C ALA A 133 -2.54 6.60 -2.25
N VAL A 134 -3.46 7.13 -1.43
CA VAL A 134 -3.17 8.20 -0.45
C VAL A 134 -2.18 7.73 0.61
N SER A 135 -2.31 6.51 1.15
CA SER A 135 -1.32 5.98 2.09
C SER A 135 0.05 5.80 1.47
N ASN A 136 0.14 5.42 0.19
CA ASN A 136 1.42 5.35 -0.52
C ASN A 136 2.07 6.72 -0.72
N VAL A 137 1.28 7.80 -0.90
CA VAL A 137 1.84 9.17 -0.91
C VAL A 137 2.50 9.49 0.43
N ALA A 138 1.90 9.09 1.56
CA ALA A 138 2.50 9.26 2.88
C ALA A 138 3.80 8.46 3.04
N VAL A 139 3.84 7.20 2.54
CA VAL A 139 5.06 6.38 2.50
C VAL A 139 6.16 7.10 1.73
N ILE A 140 5.89 7.52 0.49
CA ILE A 140 6.86 8.19 -0.38
C ILE A 140 7.35 9.49 0.26
N ALA A 141 6.45 10.29 0.83
CA ALA A 141 6.82 11.53 1.51
C ALA A 141 7.76 11.27 2.70
N CYS A 142 7.44 10.31 3.56
CA CYS A 142 8.27 9.94 4.70
C CYS A 142 9.66 9.48 4.25
N TYR A 143 9.73 8.59 3.26
CA TYR A 143 11.01 8.08 2.77
C TYR A 143 11.81 9.14 1.99
N THR A 144 11.15 10.08 1.32
CA THR A 144 11.81 11.23 0.68
C THR A 144 12.46 12.14 1.73
N VAL A 145 11.75 12.44 2.81
CA VAL A 145 12.31 13.20 3.94
C VAL A 145 13.44 12.43 4.63
N SER A 146 13.29 11.11 4.79
CA SER A 146 14.33 10.21 5.31
C SER A 146 15.60 10.29 4.47
N LEU A 147 15.49 10.08 3.15
CA LEU A 147 16.63 10.14 2.24
C LEU A 147 17.29 11.52 2.25
N GLY A 148 16.49 12.58 2.17
CA GLY A 148 16.99 13.95 2.23
C GLY A 148 17.75 14.26 3.52
N ALA A 149 17.29 13.73 4.66
CA ALA A 149 17.98 13.87 5.94
C ALA A 149 19.31 13.08 5.96
N ARG A 150 19.33 11.86 5.43
CA ARG A 150 20.54 11.02 5.34
C ARG A 150 21.62 11.64 4.47
N VAL A 151 21.24 12.18 3.31
CA VAL A 151 22.17 12.88 2.40
C VAL A 151 22.79 14.11 3.04
N ARG A 152 22.08 14.75 3.99
CA ARG A 152 22.57 15.88 4.79
C ARG A 152 23.32 15.47 6.07
N GLY A 153 23.60 14.18 6.27
CA GLY A 153 24.28 13.68 7.46
C GLY A 153 23.40 13.56 8.72
N HIS A 154 22.11 13.87 8.64
CA HIS A 154 21.17 13.79 9.76
C HIS A 154 20.60 12.36 9.91
N THR A 155 21.45 11.43 10.34
CA THR A 155 21.15 9.99 10.41
C THR A 155 19.95 9.64 11.31
N VAL A 156 19.87 10.22 12.51
CA VAL A 156 18.76 9.97 13.46
C VAL A 156 17.42 10.44 12.87
N LYS A 157 17.38 11.64 12.31
CA LYS A 157 16.19 12.17 11.63
C LYS A 157 15.80 11.26 10.46
N GLY A 158 16.77 10.83 9.65
CA GLY A 158 16.55 9.86 8.57
C GLY A 158 15.88 8.58 9.05
N ARG A 159 16.37 8.02 10.16
CA ARG A 159 15.80 6.82 10.79
C ARG A 159 14.37 7.03 11.29
N MET A 160 14.10 8.14 11.98
CA MET A 160 12.74 8.42 12.48
C MET A 160 11.72 8.51 11.35
N TRP A 161 12.06 9.18 10.25
CA TRP A 161 11.19 9.25 9.07
C TRP A 161 11.07 7.93 8.32
N SER A 162 12.13 7.11 8.31
CA SER A 162 12.10 5.73 7.81
C SER A 162 11.10 4.87 8.59
N LEU A 163 11.12 4.95 9.94
CA LEU A 163 10.18 4.23 10.80
C LEU A 163 8.72 4.69 10.60
N ALA A 164 8.50 6.01 10.50
CA ALA A 164 7.18 6.54 10.17
C ALA A 164 6.69 6.06 8.79
N GLY A 165 7.58 6.06 7.79
CA GLY A 165 7.31 5.52 6.46
C GLY A 165 7.00 4.03 6.48
N LEU A 166 7.68 3.26 7.33
CA LEU A 166 7.44 1.82 7.49
C LEU A 166 6.07 1.53 8.12
N ALA A 167 5.66 2.33 9.10
CA ALA A 167 4.31 2.24 9.67
C ALA A 167 3.23 2.55 8.62
N ALA A 168 3.43 3.61 7.83
CA ALA A 168 2.54 3.93 6.71
C ALA A 168 2.53 2.81 5.65
N LEU A 169 3.68 2.16 5.40
CA LEU A 169 3.80 1.06 4.44
C LEU A 169 3.00 -0.16 4.89
N ALA A 170 2.99 -0.47 6.19
CA ALA A 170 2.18 -1.55 6.74
C ALA A 170 0.67 -1.29 6.56
N VAL A 171 0.20 -0.07 6.86
CA VAL A 171 -1.20 0.33 6.63
C VAL A 171 -1.55 0.26 5.14
N SER A 172 -0.67 0.78 4.29
CA SER A 172 -0.83 0.74 2.83
C SER A 172 -0.92 -0.70 2.33
N GLY A 173 -0.06 -1.60 2.80
CA GLY A 173 -0.06 -3.02 2.46
C GLY A 173 -1.36 -3.72 2.85
N ALA A 174 -1.91 -3.41 4.03
CA ALA A 174 -3.21 -3.95 4.45
C ALA A 174 -4.36 -3.49 3.55
N LEU A 175 -4.40 -2.20 3.15
CA LEU A 175 -5.39 -1.68 2.20
C LEU A 175 -5.26 -2.35 0.83
N GLY A 176 -4.04 -2.47 0.32
CA GLY A 176 -3.76 -3.09 -0.98
C GLY A 176 -4.13 -4.57 -1.01
N GLY A 177 -3.84 -5.29 0.07
CA GLY A 177 -4.23 -6.70 0.23
C GLY A 177 -5.75 -6.89 0.20
N HIS A 178 -6.51 -5.99 0.82
CA HIS A 178 -7.99 -6.04 0.78
C HIS A 178 -8.54 -5.87 -0.64
N VAL A 179 -8.03 -4.88 -1.39
CA VAL A 179 -8.43 -4.65 -2.78
C VAL A 179 -8.10 -5.86 -3.66
N ALA A 180 -6.90 -6.44 -3.50
CA ALA A 180 -6.48 -7.62 -4.25
C ALA A 180 -7.36 -8.85 -3.92
N HIS A 181 -7.69 -9.06 -2.65
CA HIS A 181 -8.55 -10.15 -2.21
C HIS A 181 -9.97 -10.03 -2.79
N ARG A 182 -10.59 -8.85 -2.68
CA ARG A 182 -11.95 -8.57 -3.22
C ARG A 182 -12.00 -8.72 -4.74
N ARG A 183 -10.90 -8.40 -5.45
CA ARG A 183 -10.80 -8.59 -6.89
C ARG A 183 -10.70 -10.08 -7.28
N ALA A 184 -10.07 -10.90 -6.44
CA ALA A 184 -9.95 -12.34 -6.68
C ALA A 184 -11.19 -13.15 -6.30
N THR A 185 -12.04 -12.65 -5.39
CA THR A 185 -13.24 -13.36 -4.89
C THR A 185 -14.55 -12.74 -5.36
N GLY A 186 -14.50 -11.66 -6.14
CA GLY A 186 -15.67 -10.97 -6.65
C GLY A 186 -16.41 -11.73 -7.76
N PRO A 187 -17.63 -11.29 -8.14
CA PRO A 187 -18.44 -11.92 -9.19
C PRO A 187 -17.76 -12.00 -10.57
N ASP A 188 -16.75 -11.14 -10.79
CA ASP A 188 -15.96 -11.06 -12.02
C ASP A 188 -14.60 -11.77 -11.92
N ALA A 189 -14.40 -12.64 -10.92
CA ALA A 189 -13.17 -13.41 -10.77
C ALA A 189 -12.96 -14.35 -11.99
N PRO A 190 -11.75 -14.44 -12.55
CA PRO A 190 -11.48 -15.37 -13.64
C PRO A 190 -11.73 -16.81 -13.14
N SER A 191 -12.62 -17.51 -13.85
CA SER A 191 -12.94 -18.94 -13.65
C SER A 191 -11.75 -19.84 -13.95
#